data_AF-A0A7W0KRW0-F1
#
_entry.id   AF-A0A7W0KRW0-F1
#
_cell.length_a   1.000
_cell.length_b   1.000
_cell.length_c   1.000
_cell.angle_alpha   90.00
_cell.angle_beta   90.00
_cell.angle_gamma   90.00
#
_symmetry.space_group_name_H-M   'P 1'
#
loop_
_entity.id
_entity.type
_entity.pdbx_description
1 polymer ?
#
loop_
_entity_poly.entity_id
_entity_poly.type
_entity_poly.pdbx_seq_one_letter_code
_entity_poly.pdbx_strand_id
1 'polypeptide(L)'
;VDLRRFSDIEPVDLRSSFDLAGTELVMVMVANFRQQKDHPTVLRALAELPPEVRRRLGLVFVGSTTSEATFFERCMAMMDELGIGDRIRIAGEQEDPLRLIAGADGAVLASKNETGPLVVLEYMACGVPFVVTDTGEITRAIRHLGIGYTPAPRDHHEVAQALAALLDLGSAGRRAMGDKGREVAASVFDQELVTRGIEEIYHWLLTRGAGAGTRGPRVALRSDPMART
;
A
#
# COMPACT_ATOMS: atom_id res chain seq x y z
N VAL A 1 3.79 12.27 7.31
CA VAL A 1 4.16 11.00 7.99
C VAL A 1 5.47 11.25 8.72
N ASP A 2 5.62 10.92 10.00
CA ASP A 2 6.91 11.09 10.67
C ASP A 2 7.89 10.02 10.16
N LEU A 3 8.74 10.39 9.22
CA LEU A 3 9.68 9.48 8.54
C LEU A 3 10.71 8.87 9.50
N ARG A 4 10.96 9.49 10.67
CA ARG A 4 11.87 8.94 11.70
C ARG A 4 11.33 7.66 12.31
N ARG A 5 10.00 7.53 12.37
CA ARG A 5 9.36 6.28 12.81
C ARG A 5 9.60 5.12 11.84
N PHE A 6 10.06 5.39 10.62
CA PHE A 6 10.30 4.39 9.57
C PHE A 6 11.78 4.02 9.36
N SER A 7 12.72 4.76 9.95
CA SER A 7 14.15 4.44 9.90
C SER A 7 14.59 3.42 10.95
N ASP A 8 13.88 3.36 12.08
CA ASP A 8 14.30 2.59 13.26
C ASP A 8 13.43 1.34 13.48
N ILE A 9 12.66 0.93 12.46
CA ILE A 9 11.80 -0.25 12.53
C ILE A 9 12.66 -1.50 12.46
N GLU A 10 12.54 -2.37 13.45
CA GLU A 10 13.06 -3.74 13.37
C GLU A 10 12.09 -4.62 12.55
N PRO A 11 12.47 -5.03 11.32
CA PRO A 11 11.58 -5.78 10.44
C PRO A 11 11.33 -7.20 10.97
N VAL A 12 10.11 -7.70 10.80
CA VAL A 12 9.79 -9.10 11.07
C VAL A 12 10.18 -9.95 9.87
N ASP A 13 10.90 -11.06 10.09
CA ASP A 13 11.07 -12.07 9.04
C ASP A 13 9.75 -12.82 8.83
N LEU A 14 9.00 -12.37 7.83
CA LEU A 14 7.68 -12.92 7.52
C LEU A 14 7.74 -14.38 7.09
N ARG A 15 8.85 -14.83 6.48
CA ARG A 15 8.96 -16.22 5.99
C ARG A 15 8.98 -17.21 7.14
N SER A 16 9.81 -16.93 8.16
CA SER A 16 9.89 -17.78 9.34
C SER A 16 8.69 -17.62 10.26
N SER A 17 8.18 -16.39 10.42
CA SER A 17 7.08 -16.09 11.35
C SER A 17 5.72 -16.61 10.87
N PHE A 18 5.53 -16.78 9.55
CA PHE A 18 4.26 -17.20 8.97
C PHE A 18 4.35 -18.51 8.18
N ASP A 19 5.42 -19.30 8.32
CA ASP A 19 5.61 -20.56 7.60
C ASP A 19 5.44 -20.41 6.07
N LEU A 20 6.12 -19.40 5.52
CA LEU A 20 6.17 -19.09 4.09
C LEU A 20 7.59 -19.32 3.53
N ALA A 21 8.32 -20.25 4.13
CA ALA A 21 9.65 -20.64 3.64
C ALA A 21 9.59 -21.12 2.17
N GLY A 22 10.61 -20.74 1.40
CA GLY A 22 10.68 -21.07 -0.04
C GLY A 22 9.88 -20.15 -0.97
N THR A 23 9.13 -19.17 -0.44
CA THR A 23 8.56 -18.10 -1.25
C THR A 23 9.61 -17.04 -1.60
N GLU A 24 9.60 -16.58 -2.84
CA GLU A 24 10.52 -15.56 -3.34
C GLU A 24 10.01 -14.14 -3.07
N LEU A 25 8.70 -13.95 -3.06
CA LEU A 25 8.04 -12.68 -2.80
C LEU A 25 6.95 -12.90 -1.74
N VAL A 26 7.21 -12.45 -0.51
CA VAL A 26 6.20 -12.39 0.55
C VAL A 26 5.60 -11.00 0.57
N MET A 27 4.30 -10.92 0.32
CA MET A 27 3.55 -9.68 0.29
C MET A 27 2.69 -9.52 1.54
N VAL A 28 2.46 -8.27 1.92
CA VAL A 28 1.49 -7.93 2.96
C VAL A 28 0.30 -7.16 2.38
N MET A 29 -0.87 -7.37 2.96
CA MET A 29 -2.01 -6.48 2.78
C MET A 29 -2.49 -6.04 4.16
N VAL A 30 -2.13 -4.81 4.52
CA VAL A 30 -2.54 -4.19 5.77
C VAL A 30 -3.88 -3.50 5.56
N ALA A 31 -4.95 -4.22 5.90
CA ALA A 31 -6.33 -3.78 5.77
C ALA A 31 -7.26 -4.65 6.63
N ASN A 32 -8.23 -4.03 7.31
CA ASN A 32 -9.32 -4.77 7.94
C ASN A 32 -10.14 -5.53 6.88
N PHE A 33 -10.61 -6.73 7.22
CA PHE A 33 -11.52 -7.49 6.36
C PHE A 33 -12.87 -6.79 6.26
N ARG A 34 -12.98 -5.90 5.27
CA ARG A 34 -14.18 -5.13 4.96
C ARG A 34 -14.45 -5.16 3.47
N GLN A 35 -15.73 -5.07 3.10
CA GLN A 35 -16.13 -5.08 1.68
C GLN A 35 -15.45 -3.99 0.84
N GLN A 36 -15.12 -2.85 1.44
CA GLN A 36 -14.42 -1.75 0.80
C GLN A 36 -13.00 -2.15 0.34
N LYS A 37 -12.29 -2.98 1.13
CA LYS A 37 -10.89 -3.37 0.92
C LYS A 37 -10.71 -4.51 -0.08
N ASP A 38 -11.80 -5.22 -0.36
CA ASP A 38 -11.93 -6.17 -1.46
C ASP A 38 -10.87 -7.28 -1.54
N HIS A 39 -10.57 -7.89 -0.38
CA HIS A 39 -9.76 -9.11 -0.29
C HIS A 39 -10.10 -10.16 -1.37
N PRO A 40 -11.37 -10.41 -1.74
CA PRO A 40 -11.72 -11.33 -2.82
C PRO A 40 -11.03 -11.07 -4.17
N THR A 41 -10.71 -9.82 -4.51
CA THR A 41 -9.98 -9.51 -5.74
C THR A 41 -8.54 -10.01 -5.68
N VAL A 42 -7.86 -9.84 -4.54
CA VAL A 42 -6.50 -10.38 -4.33
C VAL A 42 -6.51 -11.91 -4.29
N LEU A 43 -7.52 -12.52 -3.65
CA LEU A 43 -7.67 -13.98 -3.59
C LEU A 43 -7.81 -14.58 -5.00
N ARG A 44 -8.70 -14.01 -5.83
CA ARG A 44 -8.89 -14.46 -7.21
C ARG A 44 -7.63 -14.24 -8.05
N ALA A 45 -6.97 -13.10 -7.89
CA ALA A 45 -5.73 -12.81 -8.59
C ALA A 45 -4.63 -13.83 -8.27
N LEU A 46 -4.46 -14.20 -7.00
CA LEU A 46 -3.51 -15.23 -6.60
C LEU A 46 -3.85 -16.60 -7.19
N ALA A 47 -5.14 -16.96 -7.22
CA ALA A 47 -5.60 -18.23 -7.78
C ALA A 47 -5.41 -18.31 -9.30
N GLU A 48 -5.54 -17.19 -10.00
CA GLU A 48 -5.39 -17.07 -11.44
C GLU A 48 -3.94 -17.25 -11.92
N LEU A 49 -2.96 -16.95 -11.07
CA LEU A 49 -1.55 -17.12 -11.43
C LEU A 49 -1.22 -18.58 -11.76
N PRO A 50 -0.37 -18.82 -12.78
CA PRO A 50 0.12 -20.16 -13.08
C PRO A 50 0.75 -20.83 -11.84
N PRO A 51 0.57 -22.15 -11.62
CA PRO A 51 1.04 -22.81 -10.40
C PRO A 51 2.52 -22.59 -10.06
N GLU A 52 3.39 -22.53 -11.07
CA GLU A 52 4.82 -22.26 -10.95
C GLU A 52 5.14 -20.83 -10.48
N VAL A 53 4.31 -19.86 -10.87
CA VAL A 53 4.40 -18.47 -10.40
C VAL A 53 3.79 -18.37 -9.00
N ARG A 54 2.59 -18.92 -8.81
CA ARG A 54 1.84 -18.89 -7.56
C ARG A 54 2.62 -19.46 -6.38
N ARG A 55 3.38 -20.56 -6.58
CA ARG A 55 4.19 -21.17 -5.52
C ARG A 55 5.32 -20.26 -5.00
N ARG A 56 5.78 -19.30 -5.81
CA ARG A 56 6.84 -18.34 -5.44
C ARG A 56 6.30 -17.16 -4.62
N LEU A 57 4.99 -17.03 -4.49
CA LEU A 57 4.31 -15.94 -3.78
C LEU A 57 3.75 -16.42 -2.45
N GLY A 58 3.92 -15.59 -1.41
CA GLY A 58 3.23 -15.71 -0.13
C GLY A 58 2.49 -14.42 0.19
N LEU A 59 1.34 -14.50 0.86
CA LEU A 59 0.54 -13.33 1.22
C LEU A 59 0.16 -13.37 2.70
N VAL A 60 0.40 -12.27 3.40
CA VAL A 60 0.01 -12.07 4.80
C VAL A 60 -1.05 -10.98 4.88
N PHE A 61 -2.26 -11.35 5.31
CA PHE A 61 -3.33 -10.40 5.62
C PHE A 61 -3.20 -9.91 7.06
N VAL A 62 -3.19 -8.58 7.23
CA VAL A 62 -3.03 -7.91 8.51
C VAL A 62 -4.20 -6.95 8.72
N GLY A 63 -4.98 -7.15 9.78
CA GLY A 63 -6.14 -6.34 10.12
C GLY A 63 -7.23 -7.13 10.84
N SER A 64 -8.21 -6.40 11.35
CA SER A 64 -9.36 -6.97 12.06
C SER A 64 -10.14 -7.93 11.15
N THR A 65 -10.35 -9.15 11.66
CA THR A 65 -11.20 -10.20 11.06
C THR A 65 -12.63 -10.17 11.59
N THR A 66 -12.89 -9.37 12.63
CA THR A 66 -14.17 -9.29 13.35
C THR A 66 -15.02 -8.09 12.94
N SER A 67 -14.43 -7.06 12.30
CA SER A 67 -15.14 -5.86 11.83
C SER A 67 -16.36 -6.17 10.94
N GLU A 68 -16.23 -7.17 10.06
CA GLU A 68 -17.32 -7.70 9.23
C GLU A 68 -17.21 -9.23 9.18
N ALA A 69 -17.54 -9.92 10.28
CA ALA A 69 -17.33 -11.36 10.42
C ALA A 69 -17.87 -12.20 9.24
N THR A 70 -19.08 -11.92 8.74
CA THR A 70 -19.64 -12.63 7.58
C THR A 70 -18.86 -12.38 6.29
N PHE A 71 -18.24 -11.20 6.13
CA PHE A 71 -17.36 -10.94 4.97
C PHE A 71 -16.05 -11.72 5.10
N PHE A 72 -15.49 -11.78 6.31
CA PHE A 72 -14.32 -12.60 6.61
C PHE A 72 -14.57 -14.09 6.33
N GLU A 73 -15.68 -14.66 6.84
CA GLU A 73 -16.08 -16.05 6.58
C GLU A 73 -16.19 -16.36 5.08
N ARG A 74 -16.76 -15.45 4.28
CA ARG A 74 -16.81 -15.61 2.82
C ARG A 74 -15.43 -15.59 2.17
N CYS A 75 -14.49 -14.80 2.70
CA CYS A 75 -13.11 -14.80 2.21
C CYS A 75 -12.41 -16.13 2.53
N MET A 76 -12.64 -16.68 3.73
CA MET A 76 -12.11 -17.98 4.11
C MET A 76 -12.65 -19.11 3.24
N ALA A 77 -13.97 -19.17 3.03
CA ALA A 77 -14.59 -20.15 2.13
C ALA A 77 -14.04 -20.04 0.70
N MET A 78 -13.84 -18.81 0.20
CA MET A 78 -13.25 -18.59 -1.12
C MET A 78 -11.79 -19.05 -1.20
N MET A 79 -10.99 -18.85 -0.16
CA MET A 79 -9.61 -19.36 -0.12
C MET A 79 -9.57 -20.88 -0.23
N ASP A 80 -10.49 -21.57 0.44
CA ASP A 80 -10.62 -23.03 0.41
C ASP A 80 -11.09 -23.51 -0.98
N GLU A 81 -12.13 -22.87 -1.54
CA GLU A 81 -12.65 -23.17 -2.88
C GLU A 81 -11.59 -22.98 -3.98
N LEU A 82 -10.77 -21.95 -3.86
CA LEU A 82 -9.70 -21.65 -4.83
C LEU A 82 -8.44 -22.52 -4.62
N GLY A 83 -8.33 -23.24 -3.51
CA GLY A 83 -7.18 -24.10 -3.22
C GLY A 83 -5.86 -23.33 -3.09
N ILE A 84 -5.90 -22.13 -2.48
CA ILE A 84 -4.74 -21.22 -2.32
C ILE A 84 -4.33 -20.99 -0.86
N GLY A 85 -4.99 -21.67 0.08
CA GLY A 85 -4.76 -21.47 1.52
C GLY A 85 -3.31 -21.70 1.97
N ASP A 86 -2.57 -22.57 1.28
CA ASP A 86 -1.17 -22.84 1.61
C ASP A 86 -0.23 -21.64 1.35
N ARG A 87 -0.66 -20.67 0.53
CA ARG A 87 0.09 -19.43 0.24
C ARG A 87 -0.34 -18.23 1.07
N ILE A 88 -1.41 -18.34 1.85
CA ILE A 88 -2.01 -17.21 2.57
C ILE A 88 -1.93 -17.42 4.07
N ARG A 89 -1.62 -16.35 4.81
CA ARG A 89 -1.58 -16.33 6.27
C ARG A 89 -2.32 -15.11 6.78
N ILE A 90 -2.99 -15.26 7.91
CA ILE A 90 -3.82 -14.21 8.50
C ILE A 90 -3.20 -13.86 9.83
N ALA A 91 -2.52 -12.71 9.88
CA ALA A 91 -1.90 -12.20 11.10
C ALA A 91 -2.94 -11.62 12.07
N GLY A 92 -4.14 -11.31 11.59
CA GLY A 92 -5.15 -10.60 12.36
C GLY A 92 -4.73 -9.17 12.66
N GLU A 93 -5.32 -8.59 13.70
CA GLU A 93 -4.98 -7.24 14.16
C GLU A 93 -3.60 -7.24 14.83
N GLN A 94 -2.80 -6.22 14.53
CA GLN A 94 -1.42 -6.09 15.01
C GLN A 94 -1.25 -4.71 15.64
N GLU A 95 -0.58 -4.64 16.79
CA GLU A 95 -0.27 -3.36 17.45
C GLU A 95 0.70 -2.51 16.63
N ASP A 96 1.67 -3.15 15.97
CA ASP A 96 2.65 -2.49 15.11
C ASP A 96 2.75 -3.15 13.73
N PRO A 97 1.80 -2.87 12.82
CA PRO A 97 1.83 -3.41 11.46
C PRO A 97 3.04 -2.92 10.65
N LEU A 98 3.71 -1.84 11.06
CA LEU A 98 4.85 -1.29 10.34
C LEU A 98 6.04 -2.27 10.31
N ARG A 99 6.24 -3.07 11.37
CA ARG A 99 7.29 -4.10 11.39
C ARG A 99 7.06 -5.20 10.36
N LEU A 100 5.79 -5.53 10.12
CA LEU A 100 5.41 -6.51 9.10
C LEU A 100 5.58 -5.91 7.70
N ILE A 101 5.20 -4.64 7.51
CA ILE A 101 5.45 -3.92 6.26
C ILE A 101 6.95 -3.89 5.97
N ALA A 102 7.78 -3.45 6.91
CA ALA A 102 9.24 -3.34 6.73
C ALA A 102 9.92 -4.69 6.45
N GLY A 103 9.32 -5.80 6.88
CA GLY A 103 9.78 -7.16 6.59
C GLY A 103 9.28 -7.77 5.28
N ALA A 104 8.39 -7.09 4.57
CA ALA A 104 7.78 -7.60 3.34
C ALA A 104 8.64 -7.32 2.10
N ASP A 105 8.57 -8.21 1.11
CA ASP A 105 9.18 -7.99 -0.21
C ASP A 105 8.30 -7.13 -1.12
N GLY A 106 7.02 -6.99 -0.77
CA GLY A 106 6.04 -6.16 -1.46
C GLY A 106 4.75 -5.98 -0.66
N ALA A 107 3.87 -5.11 -1.12
CA ALA A 107 2.54 -4.94 -0.51
C ALA A 107 1.42 -4.91 -1.56
N VAL A 108 0.20 -5.24 -1.15
CA VAL A 108 -0.99 -5.18 -2.01
C VAL A 108 -2.17 -4.55 -1.29
N LEU A 109 -2.97 -3.75 -2.00
CA LEU A 109 -4.24 -3.20 -1.52
C LEU A 109 -5.23 -3.10 -2.68
N ALA A 110 -6.34 -3.85 -2.63
CA ALA A 110 -7.32 -3.93 -3.71
C ALA A 110 -8.60 -3.11 -3.46
N SER A 111 -8.51 -2.02 -2.71
CA SER A 111 -9.68 -1.23 -2.32
C SER A 111 -10.54 -0.76 -3.51
N LYS A 112 -11.86 -0.80 -3.33
CA LYS A 112 -12.84 -0.31 -4.34
C LYS A 112 -12.83 1.21 -4.47
N ASN A 113 -12.55 1.89 -3.36
CA ASN A 113 -12.47 3.35 -3.25
C ASN A 113 -11.58 3.69 -2.05
N GLU A 114 -10.80 4.77 -2.17
CA GLU A 114 -9.99 5.32 -1.08
C GLU A 114 -9.83 6.84 -1.28
N THR A 115 -9.72 7.57 -0.17
CA THR A 115 -9.30 8.97 -0.18
C THR A 115 -7.85 9.04 0.29
N GLY A 116 -6.92 8.57 -0.55
CA GLY A 116 -5.49 8.54 -0.22
C GLY A 116 -5.18 7.63 0.97
N PRO A 117 -5.13 6.31 0.75
CA PRO A 117 -5.01 5.36 1.84
C PRO A 117 -3.68 5.56 2.56
N LEU A 118 -3.72 5.90 3.85
CA LEU A 118 -2.54 6.17 4.68
C LEU A 118 -1.51 5.04 4.62
N VAL A 119 -1.99 3.80 4.50
CA VAL A 119 -1.14 2.60 4.40
C VAL A 119 -0.22 2.62 3.18
N VAL A 120 -0.59 3.29 2.09
CA VAL A 120 0.29 3.43 0.91
C VAL A 120 1.48 4.32 1.23
N LEU A 121 1.28 5.35 2.06
CA LEU A 121 2.40 6.16 2.56
C LEU A 121 3.32 5.35 3.47
N GLU A 122 2.76 4.43 4.25
CA GLU A 122 3.55 3.52 5.09
C GLU A 122 4.36 2.55 4.23
N TYR A 123 3.78 1.99 3.16
CA TYR A 123 4.51 1.17 2.19
C TYR A 123 5.66 1.95 1.55
N MET A 124 5.39 3.17 1.09
CA MET A 124 6.39 4.05 0.51
C MET A 124 7.50 4.39 1.51
N ALA A 125 7.15 4.78 2.74
CA ALA A 125 8.12 5.14 3.77
C ALA A 125 8.98 3.95 4.21
N CYS A 126 8.43 2.74 4.24
CA CYS A 126 9.17 1.49 4.43
C CYS A 126 10.00 1.07 3.21
N GLY A 127 9.90 1.78 2.07
CA GLY A 127 10.57 1.41 0.82
C GLY A 127 10.13 0.05 0.28
N VAL A 128 8.86 -0.32 0.48
CA VAL A 128 8.28 -1.57 0.01
C VAL A 128 7.54 -1.29 -1.30
N PRO A 129 7.85 -1.99 -2.41
CA PRO A 129 7.10 -1.80 -3.64
C PRO A 129 5.69 -2.39 -3.51
N PHE A 130 4.70 -1.84 -4.20
CA PHE A 130 3.31 -2.22 -3.97
C PHE A 130 2.43 -2.29 -5.22
N VAL A 131 1.35 -3.05 -5.11
CA VAL A 131 0.24 -3.15 -6.06
C VAL A 131 -1.01 -2.57 -5.40
N VAL A 132 -1.52 -1.43 -5.87
CA VAL A 132 -2.66 -0.73 -5.25
C VAL A 132 -3.70 -0.38 -6.30
N THR A 133 -4.95 -0.80 -6.16
CA THR A 133 -5.97 -0.55 -7.19
C THR A 133 -6.18 0.94 -7.47
N ASP A 134 -6.50 1.29 -8.72
CA ASP A 134 -6.66 2.67 -9.16
C ASP A 134 -7.94 3.33 -8.60
N THR A 135 -7.79 4.09 -7.52
CA THR A 135 -8.90 4.78 -6.83
C THR A 135 -8.93 6.29 -7.09
N GLY A 136 -8.10 6.82 -8.00
CA GLY A 136 -8.12 8.24 -8.38
C GLY A 136 -6.72 8.86 -8.58
N GLU A 137 -6.60 10.15 -8.28
CA GLU A 137 -5.42 10.94 -8.62
C GLU A 137 -4.12 10.42 -7.99
N ILE A 138 -4.16 9.98 -6.73
CA ILE A 138 -2.97 9.48 -6.03
C ILE A 138 -2.42 8.22 -6.71
N THR A 139 -3.29 7.29 -7.12
CA THR A 139 -2.89 6.04 -7.77
C THR A 139 -2.45 6.25 -9.22
N ARG A 140 -2.96 7.28 -9.89
CA ARG A 140 -2.44 7.73 -11.19
C ARG A 140 -1.03 8.29 -11.05
N ALA A 141 -0.80 9.17 -10.08
CA ALA A 141 0.53 9.73 -9.83
C ALA A 141 1.55 8.65 -9.44
N ILE A 142 1.15 7.65 -8.62
CA ILE A 142 1.97 6.45 -8.32
C ILE A 142 2.41 5.74 -9.61
N ARG A 143 1.47 5.51 -10.53
CA ARG A 143 1.74 4.84 -11.81
C ARG A 143 2.75 5.61 -12.65
N HIS A 144 2.53 6.91 -12.80
CA HIS A 144 3.40 7.77 -13.60
C HIS A 144 4.82 7.89 -13.02
N LEU A 145 4.93 7.91 -11.68
CA LEU A 145 6.22 7.91 -11.00
C LEU A 145 6.89 6.54 -11.01
N GLY A 146 6.20 5.46 -11.39
CA GLY A 146 6.77 4.11 -11.45
C GLY A 146 7.22 3.60 -10.08
N ILE A 147 6.49 3.96 -9.02
CA ILE A 147 6.76 3.56 -7.63
C ILE A 147 5.82 2.44 -7.14
N GLY A 148 4.99 1.90 -8.04
CA GLY A 148 4.08 0.80 -7.79
C GLY A 148 3.21 0.51 -9.01
N TYR A 149 2.48 -0.59 -8.97
CA TYR A 149 1.48 -0.94 -9.99
C TYR A 149 0.09 -0.52 -9.54
N THR A 150 -0.72 -0.02 -10.47
CA THR A 150 -2.09 0.42 -10.14
C THR A 150 -3.16 -0.17 -11.05
N PRO A 151 -3.52 -1.47 -10.85
CA PRO A 151 -4.55 -2.15 -11.64
C PRO A 151 -5.95 -1.57 -11.38
N ALA A 152 -6.91 -1.82 -12.27
CA ALA A 152 -8.28 -1.38 -12.10
C ALA A 152 -8.96 -2.02 -10.86
N PRO A 153 -9.80 -1.28 -10.10
CA PRO A 153 -10.56 -1.85 -9.00
C PRO A 153 -11.50 -2.97 -9.45
N ARG A 154 -11.55 -4.07 -8.68
CA ARG A 154 -12.33 -5.30 -8.97
C ARG A 154 -11.87 -6.09 -10.19
N ASP A 155 -10.74 -5.73 -10.79
CA ASP A 155 -10.11 -6.49 -11.87
C ASP A 155 -9.01 -7.39 -11.31
N HIS A 156 -9.36 -8.65 -11.05
CA HIS A 156 -8.41 -9.62 -10.52
C HIS A 156 -7.37 -10.06 -11.57
N HIS A 157 -7.67 -9.92 -12.86
CA HIS A 157 -6.73 -10.24 -13.93
C HIS A 157 -5.59 -9.22 -13.97
N GLU A 158 -5.92 -7.92 -13.92
CA GLU A 158 -4.90 -6.88 -13.85
C GLU A 158 -4.10 -6.95 -12.54
N VAL A 159 -4.75 -7.32 -11.42
CA VAL A 159 -4.02 -7.55 -10.15
C VAL A 159 -3.06 -8.74 -10.30
N ALA A 160 -3.48 -9.85 -10.92
CA ALA A 160 -2.61 -11.01 -11.14
C ALA A 160 -1.40 -10.64 -12.00
N GLN A 161 -1.61 -9.90 -13.10
CA GLN A 161 -0.53 -9.39 -13.95
C GLN A 161 0.44 -8.50 -13.17
N ALA A 162 -0.07 -7.60 -12.31
CA ALA A 162 0.76 -6.74 -11.48
C ALA A 162 1.58 -7.52 -10.44
N LEU A 163 0.99 -8.56 -9.82
CA LEU A 163 1.70 -9.45 -8.90
C LEU A 163 2.83 -10.22 -9.61
N ALA A 164 2.55 -10.75 -10.81
CA ALA A 164 3.56 -11.43 -11.63
C ALA A 164 4.68 -10.46 -12.06
N ALA A 165 4.33 -9.26 -12.51
CA ALA A 165 5.31 -8.24 -12.89
C ALA A 165 6.22 -7.86 -11.70
N LEU A 166 5.66 -7.71 -10.50
CA LEU A 166 6.43 -7.44 -9.29
C LEU A 166 7.35 -8.63 -8.90
N LEU A 167 6.90 -9.86 -9.15
CA LEU A 167 7.73 -11.04 -8.97
C LEU A 167 8.91 -11.04 -9.96
N ASP A 168 8.65 -10.75 -11.24
CA ASP A 168 9.60 -10.79 -12.35
C ASP A 168 10.68 -9.71 -12.29
N LEU A 169 10.43 -8.59 -11.59
CA LEU A 169 11.47 -7.60 -11.27
C LEU A 169 12.65 -8.19 -10.47
N GLY A 170 12.42 -9.33 -9.81
CA GLY A 170 13.37 -9.93 -8.88
C GLY A 170 13.68 -9.01 -7.69
N SER A 171 14.57 -9.47 -6.81
CA SER A 171 14.86 -8.74 -5.57
C SER A 171 15.48 -7.37 -5.81
N ALA A 172 16.31 -7.22 -6.85
CA ALA A 172 16.97 -5.94 -7.17
C ALA A 172 15.99 -4.90 -7.73
N GLY A 173 15.11 -5.29 -8.66
CA GLY A 173 14.11 -4.38 -9.22
C GLY A 173 13.06 -3.96 -8.18
N ARG A 174 12.63 -4.90 -7.32
CA ARG A 174 11.74 -4.60 -6.19
C ARG A 174 12.36 -3.57 -5.24
N ARG A 175 13.62 -3.74 -4.85
CA ARG A 175 14.35 -2.76 -4.02
C ARG A 175 14.43 -1.39 -4.68
N ALA A 176 14.82 -1.33 -5.96
CA ALA A 176 14.92 -0.06 -6.67
C ALA A 176 13.57 0.70 -6.77
N MET A 177 12.46 -0.02 -7.00
CA MET A 177 11.12 0.56 -6.99
C MET A 177 10.74 1.07 -5.60
N GLY A 178 11.02 0.28 -4.55
CA GLY A 178 10.80 0.65 -3.16
C GLY A 178 11.59 1.88 -2.72
N ASP A 179 12.88 1.95 -3.05
CA ASP A 179 13.77 3.09 -2.76
C ASP A 179 13.23 4.37 -3.41
N LYS A 180 12.79 4.30 -4.67
CA LYS A 180 12.14 5.42 -5.36
C LYS A 180 10.84 5.84 -4.65
N GLY A 181 10.04 4.89 -4.18
CA GLY A 181 8.85 5.17 -3.38
C GLY A 181 9.17 5.92 -2.09
N ARG A 182 10.25 5.52 -1.40
CA ARG A 182 10.74 6.16 -0.17
C ARG A 182 11.22 7.58 -0.41
N GLU A 183 11.95 7.82 -1.50
CA GLU A 183 12.37 9.18 -1.91
C GLU A 183 11.17 10.08 -2.18
N VAL A 184 10.15 9.57 -2.89
CA VAL A 184 8.90 10.32 -3.13
C VAL A 184 8.20 10.63 -1.82
N ALA A 185 8.05 9.65 -0.92
CA ALA A 185 7.44 9.88 0.40
C ALA A 185 8.18 10.97 1.19
N ALA A 186 9.51 10.96 1.17
CA ALA A 186 10.33 11.96 1.83
C ALA A 186 10.15 13.38 1.24
N SER A 187 9.94 13.48 -0.08
CA SER A 187 9.77 14.76 -0.77
C SER A 187 8.38 15.39 -0.62
N VAL A 188 7.33 14.57 -0.52
CA VAL A 188 5.92 15.03 -0.52
C VAL A 188 5.35 15.16 0.90
N PHE A 189 5.76 14.28 1.83
CA PHE A 189 5.08 14.12 3.12
C PHE A 189 5.92 14.42 4.36
N ASP A 190 6.98 15.21 4.18
CA ASP A 190 7.70 15.86 5.28
C ASP A 190 6.70 16.62 6.16
N GLN A 191 6.54 16.17 7.41
CA GLN A 191 5.58 16.77 8.35
C GLN A 191 5.86 18.24 8.62
N GLU A 192 7.12 18.69 8.56
CA GLU A 192 7.44 20.10 8.73
C GLU A 192 6.96 20.93 7.54
N LEU A 193 6.98 20.37 6.33
CA LEU A 193 6.47 21.04 5.14
C LEU A 193 4.95 21.15 5.16
N VAL A 194 4.25 20.06 5.53
CA VAL A 194 2.78 20.06 5.65
C VAL A 194 2.32 21.00 6.76
N THR A 195 2.97 20.95 7.93
CA THR A 195 2.66 21.84 9.06
C THR A 195 2.84 23.30 8.66
N ARG A 196 3.98 23.66 8.06
CA ARG A 196 4.22 25.03 7.58
C ARG A 196 3.17 25.50 6.57
N GLY A 197 2.77 24.64 5.62
CA GLY A 197 1.74 25.00 4.65
C GLY A 197 0.38 25.27 5.30
N ILE A 198 0.00 24.48 6.31
CA ILE A 198 -1.23 24.70 7.09
C ILE A 198 -1.12 25.97 7.94
N GLU A 199 0.02 26.21 8.60
CA GLU A 199 0.29 27.42 9.37
C GLU A 199 0.21 28.68 8.49
N GLU A 200 0.76 28.65 7.28
CA GLU A 200 0.68 29.75 6.31
C GLU A 200 -0.77 30.07 5.92
N ILE A 201 -1.60 29.04 5.70
CA ILE A 201 -3.02 29.21 5.40
C ILE A 201 -3.76 29.81 6.60
N TYR A 202 -3.54 29.29 7.81
CA TYR A 202 -4.17 29.83 9.02
C TYR A 202 -3.72 31.26 9.29
N HIS A 203 -2.42 31.54 9.17
CA HIS A 203 -1.88 32.88 9.32
C HIS A 203 -2.50 33.84 8.29
N TRP A 204 -2.64 33.41 7.03
CA TRP A 204 -3.30 34.19 6.00
C TRP A 204 -4.78 34.47 6.30
N LEU A 205 -5.53 33.48 6.78
CA LEU A 205 -6.94 33.65 7.19
C LEU A 205 -7.07 34.59 8.39
N LEU A 206 -6.18 34.49 9.38
CA LEU A 206 -6.22 35.28 10.60
C LEU A 206 -5.75 36.73 10.38
N THR A 207 -4.81 36.95 9.45
CA THR A 207 -4.31 38.29 9.12
C THR A 207 -5.17 39.03 8.09
N ARG A 208 -6.05 38.31 7.37
CA ARG A 208 -7.09 38.90 6.53
C ARG A 208 -8.40 38.97 7.29
N GLY A 209 -8.64 40.10 7.97
CA GLY A 209 -9.99 40.45 8.38
C GLY A 209 -10.98 40.26 7.23
N ALA A 210 -12.17 39.72 7.52
CA ALA A 210 -13.19 39.31 6.55
C ALA A 210 -13.54 40.41 5.54
N GLY A 211 -12.81 40.48 4.41
CA GLY A 211 -13.08 41.46 3.36
C GLY A 211 -11.86 41.86 2.54
N ALA A 212 -11.40 41.00 1.62
CA ALA A 212 -10.76 41.42 0.36
C ALA A 212 -10.49 40.20 -0.54
N GLY A 213 -11.17 40.13 -1.69
CA GLY A 213 -11.08 39.05 -2.66
C GLY A 213 -9.76 38.99 -3.43
N THR A 214 -8.73 38.39 -2.84
CA THR A 214 -7.48 38.03 -3.54
C THR A 214 -7.08 36.59 -3.23
N ARG A 215 -6.52 35.90 -4.24
CA ARG A 215 -6.08 34.50 -4.16
C ARG A 215 -5.17 34.27 -2.93
N GLY A 216 -5.41 33.17 -2.22
CA GLY A 216 -4.65 32.77 -1.03
C GLY A 216 -3.19 32.41 -1.32
N PRO A 217 -2.37 32.19 -0.26
CA PRO A 217 -1.00 31.79 -0.41
C PRO A 217 -0.95 30.49 -1.21
N ARG A 218 -0.07 30.46 -2.23
CA ARG A 218 0.32 29.19 -2.83
C ARG A 218 1.30 28.56 -1.86
N VAL A 219 0.86 27.56 -1.11
CA VAL A 219 1.77 26.71 -0.35
C VAL A 219 2.79 26.16 -1.34
N ALA A 220 4.04 26.59 -1.20
CA ALA A 220 5.13 26.11 -2.04
C ALA A 220 5.52 24.71 -1.56
N LEU A 221 4.71 23.72 -1.94
CA LEU A 221 5.18 22.34 -1.93
C LEU A 221 6.46 22.33 -2.78
N ARG A 222 7.60 21.86 -2.22
CA ARG A 222 8.78 21.54 -3.05
C ARG A 222 8.26 20.74 -4.23
N SER A 223 8.54 21.21 -5.45
CA SER A 223 8.08 20.66 -6.73
C SER A 223 7.38 19.31 -6.57
N ASP A 224 6.07 19.34 -6.26
CA ASP A 224 5.36 18.11 -5.91
C ASP A 224 5.41 17.19 -7.12
N PRO A 225 6.17 16.08 -7.06
CA PRO A 225 6.29 15.17 -8.19
C PRO A 225 4.93 14.53 -8.54
N MET A 226 3.96 14.52 -7.62
CA MET A 226 2.61 14.05 -7.86
C MET A 226 1.70 15.10 -8.51
N ALA A 227 2.00 16.40 -8.37
CA ALA A 227 1.18 17.49 -8.93
C ALA A 227 1.55 17.90 -10.37
N ARG A 228 2.61 17.31 -10.97
CA ARG A 228 3.07 17.60 -12.34
C ARG A 228 2.53 16.63 -13.40
N THR A 229 1.53 15.84 -13.06
CA THR A 229 0.90 14.81 -13.90
C THR A 229 -0.54 15.17 -14.20
#